data_AF-A0A1L5BSW6-F1
#
_entry.id   AF-A0A1L5BSW6-F1
#
_cell.length_a   1.000
_cell.length_b   1.000
_cell.length_c   1.000
_cell.angle_alpha   90.00
_cell.angle_beta   90.00
_cell.angle_gamma   90.00
#
_symmetry.space_group_name_H-M   'P 1'
#
loop_
_entity.id
_entity.type
_entity.pdbx_description
1 polymer ?
#
loop_
_entity_poly.entity_id
_entity_poly.type
_entity_poly.pdbx_seq_one_letter_code
_entity_poly.pdbx_strand_id
1 'polypeptide(L)'
;MDTISVLTLRLAEAIGLYMIVVGMGGLTAPRRWRQVMDDLERSPGLVMALGFPVFAVGAALVLIHSIWRDPLSIIVSVIGYAALVEGALLLAVPGLLIKIGRWSLNFTRAWAMVSIVLGVLLFLAGLTGRVTVIA
;
A
#
# COMPACT_ATOMS: atom_id res chain seq x y z
N MET A 1 17.44 10.16 5.65
CA MET A 1 17.36 8.75 6.05
C MET A 1 18.36 8.00 5.21
N ASP A 2 19.18 7.17 5.85
CA ASP A 2 20.20 6.41 5.15
C ASP A 2 19.69 4.97 4.93
N THR A 3 19.88 4.45 3.72
CA THR A 3 19.54 3.06 3.37
C THR A 3 20.66 2.43 2.58
N ILE A 4 20.75 1.11 2.59
CA ILE A 4 21.79 0.38 1.86
C ILE A 4 21.44 0.14 0.37
N SER A 5 20.23 0.53 -0.07
CA SER A 5 19.73 0.19 -1.41
C SER A 5 19.08 1.37 -2.11
N VAL A 6 19.55 1.66 -3.32
CA VAL A 6 18.92 2.64 -4.23
C VAL A 6 17.47 2.25 -4.52
N LEU A 7 17.19 0.94 -4.64
CA LEU A 7 15.83 0.45 -4.90
C LEU A 7 14.88 0.78 -3.73
N THR A 8 15.35 0.72 -2.48
CA THR A 8 14.55 1.16 -1.32
C THR A 8 14.07 2.59 -1.49
N LEU A 9 14.96 3.52 -1.90
CA LEU A 9 14.61 4.92 -2.08
C LEU A 9 13.55 5.11 -3.18
N ARG A 10 13.74 4.43 -4.32
CA ARG A 10 12.80 4.51 -5.46
C ARG A 10 11.44 3.91 -5.17
N LEU A 11 11.41 2.78 -4.45
CA LEU A 11 10.16 2.19 -4.01
C LEU A 11 9.46 3.05 -2.95
N ALA A 12 10.20 3.63 -2.00
CA ALA A 12 9.64 4.57 -1.03
C ALA A 12 9.03 5.81 -1.72
N GLU A 13 9.71 6.36 -2.72
CA GLU A 13 9.20 7.45 -3.56
C GLU A 13 7.89 7.08 -4.25
N ALA A 14 7.86 5.94 -4.96
CA ALA A 14 6.68 5.48 -5.68
C ALA A 14 5.50 5.15 -4.76
N ILE A 15 5.74 4.42 -3.66
CA ILE A 15 4.72 4.08 -2.67
C ILE A 15 4.19 5.35 -2.00
N GLY A 16 5.08 6.27 -1.63
CA GLY A 16 4.72 7.54 -1.01
C GLY A 16 3.78 8.35 -1.90
N LEU A 17 4.12 8.49 -3.19
CA LEU A 17 3.29 9.17 -4.17
C LEU A 17 1.92 8.51 -4.34
N TYR A 18 1.87 7.18 -4.44
CA TYR A 18 0.62 6.42 -4.50
C TYR A 18 -0.27 6.70 -3.28
N MET A 19 0.29 6.66 -2.07
CA MET A 19 -0.45 6.89 -0.83
C MET A 19 -0.99 8.33 -0.74
N ILE A 20 -0.24 9.32 -1.22
CA ILE A 20 -0.70 10.72 -1.32
C ILE A 20 -1.90 10.81 -2.26
N VAL A 21 -1.81 10.24 -3.46
CA VAL A 21 -2.91 10.29 -4.45
C VAL A 21 -4.18 9.61 -3.93
N VAL A 22 -4.06 8.40 -3.38
CA VAL A 22 -5.20 7.65 -2.82
C VAL A 22 -5.79 8.38 -1.62
N GLY A 23 -4.95 8.87 -0.71
CA GLY A 23 -5.38 9.62 0.46
C GLY A 23 -6.11 10.91 0.09
N MET A 24 -5.63 11.66 -0.91
CA MET A 24 -6.36 12.83 -1.43
C MET A 24 -7.75 12.45 -1.96
N GLY A 25 -7.86 11.34 -2.70
CA GLY A 25 -9.16 10.81 -3.14
C GLY A 25 -10.08 10.43 -1.98
N GLY A 26 -9.53 9.90 -0.89
CA GLY A 26 -10.23 9.64 0.38
C GLY A 26 -10.80 10.88 1.06
N LEU A 27 -10.06 11.99 1.03
CA LEU A 27 -10.50 13.26 1.60
C LEU A 27 -11.56 13.95 0.74
N THR A 28 -11.36 14.01 -0.57
CA THR A 28 -12.24 14.76 -1.49
C THR A 28 -13.56 14.03 -1.76
N ALA A 29 -13.54 12.69 -1.81
CA ALA A 29 -14.70 11.90 -2.19
C ALA A 29 -14.93 10.68 -1.28
N PRO A 30 -15.16 10.85 0.04
CA PRO A 30 -15.36 9.71 0.96
C PRO A 30 -16.58 8.85 0.62
N ARG A 31 -17.63 9.43 -0.01
CA ARG A 31 -18.81 8.66 -0.46
C ARG A 31 -18.48 7.71 -1.61
N ARG A 32 -17.49 8.04 -2.46
CA ARG A 32 -17.03 7.19 -3.57
C ARG A 32 -16.48 5.87 -3.05
N TRP A 33 -15.76 5.88 -1.92
CA TRP A 33 -15.22 4.67 -1.31
C TRP A 33 -16.31 3.70 -0.82
N ARG A 34 -17.45 4.22 -0.37
CA ARG A 34 -18.61 3.37 -0.04
C ARG A 34 -19.21 2.72 -1.27
N GLN A 35 -19.34 3.47 -2.37
CA GLN A 35 -19.84 2.95 -3.64
C GLN A 35 -18.93 1.84 -4.17
N VAL A 36 -17.60 2.06 -4.15
CA VAL A 36 -16.61 1.04 -4.53
C VAL A 36 -16.78 -0.23 -3.67
N MET A 37 -16.99 -0.10 -2.36
CA MET A 37 -17.22 -1.26 -1.50
C MET A 37 -18.54 -1.98 -1.79
N ASP A 38 -19.62 -1.23 -2.04
CA ASP A 38 -20.91 -1.81 -2.45
C ASP A 38 -20.78 -2.59 -3.78
N ASP A 39 -19.96 -2.10 -4.72
CA ASP A 39 -19.68 -2.80 -5.98
C ASP A 39 -18.86 -4.08 -5.77
N LEU A 40 -17.88 -4.06 -4.86
CA LEU A 40 -17.08 -5.24 -4.50
C LEU A 40 -17.92 -6.31 -3.81
N GLU A 41 -18.82 -5.93 -2.90
CA GLU A 41 -19.73 -6.87 -2.23
C GLU A 41 -20.69 -7.54 -3.22
N ARG A 42 -21.09 -6.84 -4.29
CA ARG A 42 -22.03 -7.35 -5.29
C ARG A 42 -21.37 -8.19 -6.38
N SER A 43 -20.07 -8.02 -6.62
CA SER A 43 -19.38 -8.63 -7.76
C SER A 43 -18.13 -9.40 -7.32
N PRO A 44 -18.25 -10.72 -7.10
CA PRO A 44 -17.08 -11.59 -6.84
C PRO A 44 -16.04 -11.53 -7.97
N GLY A 45 -16.49 -11.34 -9.22
CA GLY A 45 -15.61 -11.17 -10.37
C GLY A 45 -14.77 -9.88 -10.29
N LEU A 46 -15.33 -8.79 -9.76
CA LEU A 46 -14.60 -7.54 -9.53
C LEU A 46 -13.56 -7.71 -8.42
N VAL A 47 -13.90 -8.43 -7.34
CA VAL A 47 -12.96 -8.75 -6.27
C VAL A 47 -11.78 -9.55 -6.81
N MET A 48 -12.04 -10.56 -7.66
CA MET A 48 -10.98 -11.34 -8.31
C MET A 48 -10.12 -10.46 -9.23
N ALA A 49 -10.76 -9.60 -10.02
CA ALA A 49 -10.10 -8.71 -10.97
C ALA A 49 -9.18 -7.66 -10.30
N LEU A 50 -9.49 -7.24 -9.08
CA LEU A 50 -8.63 -6.35 -8.28
C LEU A 50 -7.63 -7.11 -7.41
N GLY A 51 -8.01 -8.27 -6.87
CA GLY A 51 -7.15 -9.10 -6.03
C GLY A 51 -5.93 -9.61 -6.78
N PHE A 52 -6.08 -9.99 -8.06
CA PHE A 52 -4.96 -10.49 -8.87
C PHE A 52 -3.85 -9.44 -9.08
N PRO A 53 -4.13 -8.20 -9.53
CA PRO A 53 -3.12 -7.14 -9.59
C PRO A 53 -2.46 -6.85 -8.25
N VAL A 54 -3.22 -6.79 -7.16
CA VAL A 54 -2.67 -6.55 -5.81
C VAL A 54 -1.69 -7.66 -5.42
N PHE A 55 -2.05 -8.92 -5.66
CA PHE A 55 -1.17 -10.07 -5.44
C PHE A 55 0.08 -10.00 -6.31
N ALA A 56 -0.07 -9.75 -7.62
CA ALA A 56 1.03 -9.70 -8.56
C ALA A 56 2.03 -8.60 -8.22
N VAL A 57 1.54 -7.40 -7.86
CA VAL A 57 2.39 -6.29 -7.42
C VAL A 57 3.09 -6.63 -6.09
N GLY A 58 2.37 -7.17 -5.11
CA GLY A 58 2.97 -7.59 -3.84
C GLY A 58 4.05 -8.66 -4.03
N ALA A 59 3.78 -9.67 -4.86
CA ALA A 59 4.75 -10.72 -5.20
C ALA A 59 5.98 -10.13 -5.89
N ALA A 60 5.80 -9.24 -6.87
CA ALA A 60 6.90 -8.56 -7.54
C ALA A 60 7.74 -7.76 -6.55
N LEU A 61 7.11 -6.98 -5.65
CA LEU A 61 7.81 -6.19 -4.62
C LEU A 61 8.65 -7.08 -3.70
N VAL A 62 8.08 -8.18 -3.19
CA VAL A 62 8.82 -9.11 -2.32
C VAL A 62 10.00 -9.77 -3.04
N LEU A 63 9.83 -10.13 -4.32
CA LEU A 63 10.89 -10.77 -5.11
C LEU A 63 12.05 -9.81 -5.41
N ILE A 64 11.76 -8.54 -5.71
CA ILE A 64 12.79 -7.56 -6.04
C ILE A 64 13.34 -6.83 -4.81
N HIS A 65 12.59 -6.82 -3.70
CA HIS A 65 12.91 -6.05 -2.50
C HIS A 65 12.44 -6.77 -1.22
N SER A 66 13.36 -7.55 -0.63
CA SER A 66 13.21 -8.12 0.72
C SER A 66 14.47 -7.81 1.52
N ILE A 67 14.56 -6.56 2.00
CA ILE A 67 15.74 -6.03 2.69
C ILE A 67 15.35 -5.59 4.10
N TRP A 68 15.96 -6.21 5.10
CA TRP A 68 15.60 -6.04 6.51
C TRP A 68 16.71 -5.40 7.36
N ARG A 69 17.50 -4.50 6.76
CA ARG A 69 18.71 -3.97 7.40
C ARG A 69 18.57 -2.56 7.98
N ASP A 70 17.76 -1.72 7.37
CA ASP A 70 17.57 -0.34 7.82
C ASP A 70 16.07 0.00 7.95
N PRO A 71 15.69 1.03 8.74
CA PRO A 71 14.28 1.32 9.01
C PRO A 71 13.46 1.55 7.73
N LEU A 72 14.01 2.24 6.74
CA LEU A 72 13.28 2.53 5.50
C LEU A 72 13.12 1.26 4.65
N SER A 73 14.17 0.43 4.56
CA SER A 73 14.10 -0.85 3.85
C SER A 73 13.08 -1.80 4.48
N ILE A 74 13.05 -1.86 5.81
CA ILE A 74 12.07 -2.66 6.56
C ILE A 74 10.64 -2.18 6.24
N ILE A 75 10.39 -0.87 6.27
CA ILE A 75 9.05 -0.32 5.97
C ILE A 75 8.63 -0.70 4.54
N VAL A 76 9.51 -0.50 3.55
CA VAL A 76 9.22 -0.84 2.14
C VAL A 76 8.96 -2.34 1.97
N SER A 77 9.79 -3.20 2.59
CA SER A 77 9.58 -4.65 2.52
C SER A 77 8.27 -5.06 3.19
N VAL A 78 7.94 -4.50 4.35
CA VAL A 78 6.65 -4.75 5.03
C VAL A 78 5.47 -4.38 4.14
N ILE A 79 5.53 -3.26 3.42
CA ILE A 79 4.48 -2.87 2.46
C ILE A 79 4.36 -3.89 1.33
N GLY A 80 5.48 -4.39 0.78
CA GLY A 80 5.47 -5.45 -0.23
C GLY A 80 4.80 -6.73 0.26
N TYR A 81 5.16 -7.19 1.46
CA TYR A 81 4.52 -8.37 2.08
C TYR A 81 3.05 -8.12 2.42
N ALA A 82 2.67 -6.93 2.88
CA ALA A 82 1.29 -6.58 3.16
C ALA A 82 0.43 -6.64 1.89
N ALA A 83 0.90 -6.07 0.78
CA ALA A 83 0.22 -6.15 -0.52
C ALA A 83 0.12 -7.59 -1.03
N LEU A 84 1.17 -8.40 -0.85
CA LEU A 84 1.17 -9.81 -1.22
C LEU A 84 0.09 -10.59 -0.44
N VAL A 85 0.06 -10.42 0.88
CA VAL A 85 -0.91 -11.08 1.77
C VAL A 85 -2.33 -10.58 1.46
N GLU A 86 -2.53 -9.28 1.27
CA GLU A 86 -3.81 -8.70 0.91
C GLU A 86 -4.35 -9.29 -0.39
N GLY A 87 -3.53 -9.30 -1.44
CA GLY A 87 -3.91 -9.89 -2.73
C GLY A 87 -4.22 -11.39 -2.62
N ALA A 88 -3.40 -12.15 -1.88
CA ALA A 88 -3.64 -13.57 -1.66
C ALA A 88 -4.96 -13.82 -0.91
N LEU A 89 -5.26 -13.02 0.10
CA LEU A 89 -6.52 -13.10 0.85
C LEU A 89 -7.73 -12.71 0.00
N LEU A 90 -7.62 -11.70 -0.87
CA LEU A 90 -8.68 -11.34 -1.82
C LEU A 90 -8.98 -12.47 -2.81
N LEU A 91 -7.96 -13.22 -3.23
CA LEU A 91 -8.11 -14.34 -4.17
C LEU A 91 -8.62 -15.62 -3.48
N ALA A 92 -8.12 -15.93 -2.29
CA ALA A 92 -8.41 -17.20 -1.60
C ALA A 92 -9.65 -17.12 -0.69
N VAL A 93 -9.80 -16.03 0.06
CA VAL A 93 -10.83 -15.90 1.10
C VAL A 93 -11.34 -14.45 1.24
N PRO A 94 -11.91 -13.86 0.17
CA PRO A 94 -12.21 -12.43 0.11
C PRO A 94 -13.17 -11.92 1.19
N GLY A 95 -14.09 -12.77 1.66
CA GLY A 95 -15.12 -12.37 2.63
C GLY A 95 -14.56 -11.76 3.92
N LEU A 96 -13.37 -12.19 4.36
CA LEU A 96 -12.70 -11.61 5.53
C LEU A 96 -12.30 -10.15 5.28
N LEU A 97 -11.61 -9.89 4.16
CA LEU A 97 -11.12 -8.55 3.83
C LEU A 97 -12.27 -7.60 3.46
N ILE A 98 -13.31 -8.09 2.78
CA ILE A 98 -14.49 -7.28 2.49
C ILE A 98 -15.18 -6.81 3.78
N LYS A 99 -15.33 -7.71 4.77
CA LYS A 99 -15.90 -7.34 6.07
C LYS A 99 -15.07 -6.30 6.81
N ILE A 100 -13.74 -6.46 6.83
CA ILE A 100 -12.82 -5.50 7.46
C ILE A 100 -12.86 -4.16 6.71
N GLY A 101 -12.84 -4.19 5.37
CA GLY A 101 -12.95 -3.01 4.52
C GLY A 101 -14.25 -2.23 4.75
N ARG A 102 -15.38 -2.93 4.85
CA ARG A 102 -16.69 -2.32 5.14
C ARG A 102 -16.71 -1.61 6.48
N TRP A 103 -16.14 -2.22 7.52
CA TRP A 103 -15.99 -1.57 8.83
C TRP A 103 -15.05 -0.35 8.78
N SER A 104 -13.96 -0.45 8.03
CA SER A 104 -12.96 0.60 7.86
C SER A 104 -13.51 1.89 7.22
N LEU A 105 -14.58 1.79 6.44
CA LEU A 105 -15.26 2.96 5.83
C LEU A 105 -15.83 3.96 6.84
N ASN A 106 -16.02 3.57 8.10
CA ASN A 106 -16.40 4.50 9.17
C ASN A 106 -15.28 5.52 9.46
N PHE A 107 -14.05 5.18 9.10
CA PHE A 107 -12.85 5.95 9.36
C PHE A 107 -12.19 6.44 8.07
N THR A 108 -12.89 6.50 6.93
CA THR A 108 -12.30 6.84 5.62
C THR A 108 -11.46 8.12 5.66
N ARG A 109 -11.93 9.19 6.30
CA ARG A 109 -11.17 10.45 6.41
C ARG A 109 -9.93 10.30 7.29
N ALA A 110 -10.00 9.53 8.37
CA ALA A 110 -8.85 9.27 9.22
C ALA A 110 -7.79 8.46 8.47
N TRP A 111 -8.21 7.40 7.77
CA TRP A 111 -7.31 6.63 6.90
C TRP A 111 -6.71 7.47 5.79
N ALA A 112 -7.50 8.32 5.16
CA ALA A 112 -7.02 9.25 4.14
C ALA A 112 -5.93 10.20 4.67
N MET A 113 -6.12 10.77 5.87
CA MET A 113 -5.08 11.59 6.51
C MET A 113 -3.83 10.77 6.83
N VAL A 114 -3.99 9.58 7.39
CA VAL A 114 -2.86 8.67 7.69
C VAL A 114 -2.10 8.33 6.40
N SER A 115 -2.80 7.98 5.32
CA SER A 115 -2.21 7.70 4.02
C SER A 115 -1.45 8.90 3.46
N ILE A 116 -1.98 10.12 3.57
CA ILE A 116 -1.27 11.33 3.12
C ILE A 116 -0.02 11.57 3.96
N VAL A 117 -0.12 11.51 5.29
CA VAL A 117 1.03 11.76 6.18
C VAL A 117 2.14 10.74 5.94
N LEU A 118 1.80 9.45 5.96
CA LEU A 118 2.77 8.39 5.66
C LEU A 118 3.32 8.50 4.23
N GLY A 119 2.45 8.84 3.27
CA GLY A 119 2.83 9.04 1.88
C GLY A 119 3.85 10.16 1.70
N VAL A 120 3.63 11.32 2.35
CA VAL A 120 4.58 12.45 2.35
C VAL A 120 5.89 12.04 3.01
N LEU A 121 5.86 11.35 4.14
CA LEU A 121 7.07 10.89 4.82
C LEU A 121 7.89 9.94 3.94
N LEU A 122 7.25 8.95 3.31
CA LEU A 122 7.91 8.01 2.41
C LEU A 122 8.44 8.68 1.14
N PHE A 123 7.65 9.57 0.55
CA PHE A 123 8.04 10.32 -0.65
C PHE A 123 9.27 11.18 -0.37
N LEU A 124 9.28 11.93 0.73
CA LEU A 124 10.42 12.74 1.14
C LEU A 124 11.63 11.87 1.53
N ALA A 125 11.41 10.74 2.19
CA ALA A 125 12.49 9.79 2.51
C ALA A 125 13.12 9.21 1.24
N GLY A 126 12.33 8.90 0.20
CA GLY A 126 12.83 8.47 -1.10
C GLY A 126 13.60 9.57 -1.84
N LEU A 127 13.08 10.80 -1.85
CA LEU A 127 13.67 11.94 -2.56
C LEU A 127 14.99 12.45 -1.93
N THR A 128 15.03 12.51 -0.59
CA THR A 128 16.14 13.13 0.17
C THR A 128 17.06 12.11 0.83
N GLY A 129 16.68 10.84 0.82
CA GLY A 129 17.45 9.76 1.40
C GLY A 129 18.78 9.57 0.68
N ARG A 130 19.75 8.99 1.41
CA ARG A 130 21.09 8.73 0.89
C ARG A 130 21.37 7.25 0.96
N VAL A 131 22.14 6.77 -0.01
CA VAL A 131 22.64 5.41 0.00
C VAL A 131 23.98 5.39 0.71
N THR A 132 24.05 4.68 1.83
CA THR A 132 25.30 4.44 2.56
C THR A 132 25.58 2.95 2.54
N VAL A 133 26.63 2.56 1.84
CA VAL A 133 27.16 1.20 1.95
C VAL A 133 27.94 1.17 3.27
N ILE A 134 27.34 0.60 4.31
CA ILE A 134 28.08 0.32 5.55
C ILE A 134 29.03 -0.83 5.17
N ALA A 135 30.32 -0.52 5.14
CA ALA A 135 31.40 -1.49 4.89
C ALA A 135 31.51 -2.50 6.02
#